data_AF-A0A7Y6UKS2-F1
#
_entry.id   AF-A0A7Y6UKS2-F1
#
_cell.length_a   1.000
_cell.length_b   1.000
_cell.length_c   1.000
_cell.angle_alpha   90.00
_cell.angle_beta   90.00
_cell.angle_gamma   90.00
#
_symmetry.space_group_name_H-M   'P 1'
#
loop_
_entity.id
_entity.type
_entity.pdbx_description
1 polymer ?
#
loop_
_entity_poly.entity_id
_entity_poly.type
_entity_poly.pdbx_seq_one_letter_code
_entity_poly.pdbx_strand_id
1 'polypeptide(L)'
;MLDAETEGFAIAKKCKAKNPTARVILVAGKRLSGDQMREVAASGCDELLIAPMTADELHDVIAIQLGEPRPGTEAFAVNIQIGGRKVDATVSNLSVDGVRIVLMEPVAEGQAVDVTITPEGQPAVVIKASCVWAQPRDGKTVAGIAFGALDDKARAQLAKLTQWQVVKDGERTRVVLRGDFTEATRFDELLPAMVGRVVFDMAQVTYMNSLGVRAWCEFLRQARIQGYEFHACSVPFVLQASMVKDVIGRGTVTSFFAPFHCLSCDHQEERLLQSAAILASNLEPPVFKCPNCGGALEFDDLPERYFAFLQADDPE
;
A
#
# COMPACT_ATOMS: atom_id res chain seq x y z
N MET A 1 -19.79 24.39 -14.90
CA MET A 1 -19.65 23.00 -15.37
C MET A 1 -18.72 23.07 -16.58
N LEU A 2 -17.42 22.92 -16.35
CA LEU A 2 -16.43 22.93 -17.43
C LEU A 2 -16.45 21.52 -18.00
N ASP A 3 -17.08 21.38 -19.16
CA ASP A 3 -16.99 20.15 -19.93
C ASP A 3 -15.52 19.89 -20.25
N ALA A 4 -15.04 18.72 -19.84
CA ALA A 4 -13.76 18.19 -20.27
C ALA A 4 -13.85 17.75 -21.73
N GLU A 5 -14.13 18.70 -22.63
CA GLU A 5 -14.06 18.49 -24.07
C GLU A 5 -12.70 19.02 -24.55
N THR A 6 -11.76 18.10 -24.72
CA THR A 6 -10.47 18.28 -25.44
C THR A 6 -9.41 19.19 -24.80
N GLU A 7 -9.77 20.19 -23.99
CA GLU A 7 -8.79 21.14 -23.41
C GLU A 7 -7.89 20.51 -22.34
N GLY A 8 -8.41 19.59 -21.52
CA GLY A 8 -7.67 19.03 -20.39
C GLY A 8 -6.38 18.31 -20.80
N PHE A 9 -6.44 17.44 -21.81
CA PHE A 9 -5.28 16.73 -22.33
C PHE A 9 -4.25 17.68 -22.96
N ALA A 10 -4.72 18.69 -23.70
CA ALA A 10 -3.85 19.70 -24.29
C ALA A 10 -3.18 20.57 -23.22
N ILE A 11 -3.88 20.91 -22.14
CA ILE A 11 -3.32 21.64 -21.00
C ILE A 11 -2.26 20.79 -20.29
N ALA A 12 -2.52 19.51 -20.04
CA ALA A 12 -1.55 18.59 -19.45
C ALA A 12 -0.26 18.53 -20.29
N LYS A 13 -0.37 18.37 -21.61
CA LYS A 13 0.77 18.42 -22.54
C LYS A 13 1.54 19.73 -22.42
N LYS A 14 0.85 20.88 -22.39
CA LYS A 14 1.48 22.20 -22.25
C LYS A 14 2.19 22.35 -20.89
N CYS A 15 1.59 21.87 -19.80
CA CYS A 15 2.20 21.88 -18.48
C CYS A 15 3.49 21.06 -18.46
N LYS A 16 3.46 19.83 -18.97
CA LYS A 16 4.64 18.95 -19.05
C LYS A 16 5.72 19.49 -20.01
N ALA A 17 5.33 20.10 -21.12
CA ALA A 17 6.28 20.73 -22.03
C ALA A 17 6.99 21.94 -21.39
N LYS A 18 6.27 22.74 -20.59
CA LYS A 18 6.83 23.90 -19.88
C LYS A 18 7.67 23.50 -18.68
N ASN A 19 7.23 22.49 -17.92
CA ASN A 19 7.93 21.97 -16.77
C ASN A 19 7.77 20.44 -16.72
N PRO A 20 8.77 19.66 -17.19
CA PRO A 20 8.70 18.20 -17.21
C PRO A 20 8.49 17.56 -15.83
N THR A 21 8.92 18.22 -14.76
CA THR A 21 8.80 17.70 -13.38
C THR A 21 7.49 18.10 -12.70
N ALA A 22 6.68 18.98 -13.32
CA ALA A 22 5.37 19.35 -12.76
C ALA A 22 4.45 18.13 -12.71
N ARG A 23 3.87 17.84 -11.54
CA ARG A 23 2.86 16.78 -11.40
C ARG A 23 1.51 17.27 -11.92
N VAL A 24 0.91 16.51 -12.83
CA VAL A 24 -0.36 16.83 -13.48
C VAL A 24 -1.34 15.69 -13.23
N ILE A 25 -2.42 15.99 -12.51
CA ILE A 25 -3.54 15.08 -12.29
C ILE A 25 -4.68 15.53 -13.20
N LEU A 26 -5.20 14.62 -14.03
CA LEU A 26 -6.41 14.85 -14.79
C LEU A 26 -7.62 14.37 -13.99
N VAL A 27 -8.70 15.14 -14.00
CA VAL A 27 -9.96 14.77 -13.34
C VAL A 27 -11.04 14.61 -14.40
N ALA A 28 -11.55 13.40 -14.59
CA ALA A 28 -12.62 13.10 -15.51
C ALA A 28 -13.96 13.04 -14.77
N GLY A 29 -15.00 13.68 -15.31
CA GLY A 29 -16.35 13.66 -14.72
C GLY A 29 -17.10 12.32 -14.86
N LYS A 30 -16.55 11.39 -15.64
CA LYS A 30 -17.14 10.09 -15.98
C LYS A 30 -16.05 9.12 -16.42
N ARG A 31 -16.39 7.84 -16.50
CA ARG A 31 -15.52 6.81 -17.09
C ARG A 31 -15.20 7.18 -18.54
N LEU A 32 -13.91 7.15 -18.87
CA LEU A 32 -13.41 7.47 -20.20
C LEU A 32 -13.50 6.26 -21.14
N SER A 33 -13.69 6.51 -22.43
CA SER A 33 -13.60 5.48 -23.47
C SER A 33 -12.15 5.02 -23.67
N GLY A 34 -11.94 3.89 -24.35
CA GLY A 34 -10.58 3.42 -24.68
C GLY A 34 -9.77 4.45 -25.48
N ASP A 35 -10.40 5.16 -26.40
CA ASP A 35 -9.78 6.24 -27.18
C ASP A 35 -9.33 7.40 -26.28
N GLN A 36 -10.19 7.81 -25.35
CA GLN A 36 -9.87 8.86 -24.38
C GLN A 36 -8.76 8.43 -23.41
N MET A 37 -8.69 7.15 -23.03
CA MET A 37 -7.60 6.62 -22.22
C MET A 37 -6.25 6.66 -22.95
N ARG A 38 -6.24 6.46 -24.29
CA ARG A 38 -5.03 6.68 -25.09
C ARG A 38 -4.60 8.14 -25.12
N GLU A 39 -5.56 9.07 -25.13
CA GLU A 39 -5.26 10.50 -25.03
C GLU A 39 -4.72 10.90 -23.64
N VAL A 40 -5.25 10.30 -22.56
CA VAL A 40 -4.71 10.45 -21.20
C VAL A 40 -3.25 10.03 -21.17
N ALA A 41 -2.92 8.83 -21.66
CA ALA A 41 -1.55 8.36 -21.73
C ALA A 41 -0.65 9.30 -22.55
N ALA A 42 -1.11 9.73 -23.72
CA ALA A 42 -0.38 10.65 -24.59
C ALA A 42 -0.25 12.07 -24.01
N SER A 43 -1.06 12.44 -23.01
CA SER A 43 -1.02 13.76 -22.38
C SER A 43 0.19 13.95 -21.48
N GLY A 44 0.78 12.85 -21.02
CA GLY A 44 1.87 12.85 -20.05
C GLY A 44 1.42 13.22 -18.64
N CYS A 45 0.12 13.23 -18.33
CA CYS A 45 -0.33 13.37 -16.95
C CYS A 45 0.24 12.25 -16.06
N ASP A 46 0.47 12.56 -14.78
CA ASP A 46 0.99 11.59 -13.81
C ASP A 46 -0.12 10.75 -13.19
N GLU A 47 -1.38 11.22 -13.21
CA GLU A 47 -2.52 10.46 -12.68
C GLU A 47 -3.85 10.88 -13.33
N LEU A 48 -4.82 9.96 -13.34
CA LEU A 48 -6.21 10.21 -13.73
C LEU A 48 -7.15 9.85 -12.57
N LEU A 49 -7.97 10.82 -12.16
CA LEU A 49 -9.01 10.66 -11.15
C LEU A 49 -10.40 10.74 -11.80
N ILE A 50 -11.32 9.85 -11.45
CA ILE A 50 -12.67 9.80 -12.04
C ILE A 50 -13.70 10.21 -10.99
N ALA A 51 -14.54 11.20 -11.31
CA ALA A 51 -15.62 11.67 -10.46
C ALA A 51 -16.87 10.77 -10.55
N PRO A 52 -17.66 10.65 -9.45
CA PRO A 52 -17.42 11.25 -8.14
C PRO A 52 -16.34 10.49 -7.34
N MET A 53 -15.39 11.25 -6.78
CA MET A 53 -14.36 10.76 -5.86
C MET A 53 -14.65 11.25 -4.43
N THR A 54 -14.14 10.55 -3.42
CA THR A 54 -14.15 11.03 -2.04
C THR A 54 -13.04 12.06 -1.81
N ALA A 55 -13.13 12.82 -0.71
CA ALA A 55 -12.06 13.74 -0.32
C ALA A 55 -10.73 12.99 -0.06
N ASP A 56 -10.81 11.79 0.53
CA ASP A 56 -9.64 10.99 0.81
C ASP A 56 -9.00 10.44 -0.48
N GLU A 57 -9.79 10.02 -1.48
CA GLU A 57 -9.27 9.60 -2.80
C GLU A 57 -8.51 10.73 -3.49
N LEU A 58 -9.03 11.96 -3.44
CA LEU A 58 -8.31 13.13 -3.95
C LEU A 58 -7.03 13.41 -3.14
N HIS A 59 -7.12 13.34 -1.81
CA HIS A 59 -5.97 13.54 -0.93
C HIS A 59 -4.86 12.52 -1.22
N ASP A 60 -5.20 11.24 -1.39
CA ASP A 60 -4.23 10.19 -1.71
C ASP A 60 -3.54 10.42 -3.03
N VAL A 61 -4.29 10.75 -4.07
CA VAL A 61 -3.70 11.06 -5.37
C VAL A 61 -2.73 12.23 -5.25
N ILE A 62 -3.08 13.28 -4.51
CA ILE A 62 -2.15 14.40 -4.27
C ILE A 62 -0.93 13.95 -3.46
N ALA A 63 -1.14 13.21 -2.38
CA ALA A 63 -0.08 12.75 -1.49
C ALA A 63 0.93 11.85 -2.22
N ILE A 64 0.46 10.89 -3.03
CA ILE A 64 1.29 10.02 -3.85
C ILE A 64 2.16 10.86 -4.81
N GLN A 65 1.56 11.85 -5.48
CA GLN A 65 2.28 12.65 -6.47
C GLN A 65 3.32 13.59 -5.85
N LEU A 66 3.07 14.05 -4.61
CA LEU A 66 3.98 14.90 -3.85
C LEU A 66 4.99 14.12 -3.01
N GLY A 67 4.83 12.81 -2.85
CA GLY A 67 5.61 12.01 -1.90
C GLY A 67 5.27 12.34 -0.44
N GLU A 68 4.06 12.85 -0.20
CA GLU A 68 3.58 13.23 1.13
C GLU A 68 2.90 12.05 1.84
N PRO A 69 2.84 12.08 3.17
CA PRO A 69 2.11 11.10 3.98
C PRO A 69 0.63 10.95 3.55
N ARG A 70 0.13 9.71 3.54
CA ARG A 70 -1.28 9.39 3.25
C ARG A 70 -2.07 9.20 4.56
N PRO A 71 -3.41 9.27 4.56
CA PRO A 71 -4.20 8.87 5.71
C PRO A 71 -3.78 7.48 6.18
N GLY A 72 -3.33 7.40 7.42
CA GLY A 72 -2.81 6.18 7.99
C GLY A 72 -1.32 5.92 7.81
N THR A 73 -0.53 6.84 7.29
CA THR A 73 0.94 6.80 7.45
C THR A 73 1.35 7.54 8.73
N GLU A 74 0.53 7.43 9.78
CA GLU A 74 0.71 8.13 11.06
C GLU A 74 2.13 7.85 11.56
N ALA A 75 2.96 8.88 11.72
CA ALA A 75 4.31 8.69 12.20
C ALA A 75 4.27 8.14 13.63
N PHE A 76 5.11 7.16 13.92
CA PHE A 76 5.29 6.66 15.26
C PHE A 76 6.77 6.41 15.53
N ALA A 77 7.17 6.65 16.77
CA ALA A 77 8.51 6.31 17.24
C ALA A 77 8.44 5.02 18.03
N VAL A 78 9.38 4.11 17.79
CA VAL A 78 9.59 2.93 18.62
C VAL A 78 10.91 3.08 19.36
N ASN A 79 10.86 2.97 20.69
CA ASN A 79 12.03 2.99 21.54
C ASN A 79 12.17 1.63 22.22
N ILE A 80 13.38 1.08 22.19
CA ILE A 80 13.71 -0.21 22.79
C ILE A 80 14.54 0.04 24.05
N GLN A 81 14.19 -0.62 25.14
CA GLN A 81 15.01 -0.68 26.35
C GLN A 81 15.30 -2.13 26.72
N ILE A 82 16.55 -2.40 27.07
CA ILE A 82 17.03 -3.72 27.49
C ILE A 82 17.70 -3.56 28.84
N GLY A 83 17.24 -4.30 29.85
CA GLY A 83 17.74 -4.15 31.23
C GLY A 83 17.56 -2.74 31.81
N GLY A 84 16.50 -2.03 31.40
CA GLY A 84 16.21 -0.65 31.83
C GLY A 84 17.04 0.44 31.13
N ARG A 85 17.95 0.07 30.21
CA ARG A 85 18.73 1.01 29.41
C ARG A 85 18.15 1.13 28.02
N LYS A 86 18.00 2.36 27.51
CA LYS A 86 17.67 2.61 26.10
C LYS A 86 18.78 2.10 25.19
N VAL A 87 18.41 1.33 24.18
CA VAL A 87 19.35 0.78 23.18
C VAL A 87 19.10 1.45 21.84
N ASP A 88 20.16 1.60 21.05
CA ASP A 88 20.04 2.04 19.65
C ASP A 88 19.70 0.84 18.78
N ALA A 89 18.46 0.79 18.31
CA ALA A 89 17.92 -0.32 17.56
C ALA A 89 17.07 0.21 16.40
N THR A 90 17.34 -0.32 15.21
CA THR A 90 16.50 -0.10 14.03
C THR A 90 15.34 -1.09 14.08
N VAL A 91 14.11 -0.58 14.07
CA VAL A 91 12.93 -1.42 13.88
C VAL A 91 12.79 -1.74 12.40
N SER A 92 12.78 -3.03 12.08
CA SER A 92 12.65 -3.53 10.71
C SER A 92 11.29 -4.13 10.41
N ASN A 93 10.49 -4.43 11.44
CA ASN A 93 9.11 -4.87 11.33
C ASN A 93 8.40 -4.65 12.69
N LEU A 94 7.15 -4.22 12.68
CA LEU A 94 6.30 -4.09 13.85
C LEU A 94 4.94 -4.72 13.55
N SER A 95 4.48 -5.62 14.42
CA SER A 95 3.16 -6.23 14.38
C SER A 95 2.42 -6.03 15.71
N VAL A 96 1.20 -6.58 15.81
CA VAL A 96 0.43 -6.61 17.06
C VAL A 96 1.01 -7.54 18.12
N ASP A 97 1.85 -8.50 17.73
CA ASP A 97 2.38 -9.53 18.62
C ASP A 97 3.89 -9.39 18.89
N GLY A 98 4.58 -8.50 18.17
CA GLY A 98 6.01 -8.32 18.36
C GLY A 98 6.66 -7.28 17.46
N VAL A 99 7.97 -7.18 17.59
CA VAL A 99 8.81 -6.28 16.80
C VAL A 99 10.09 -7.00 16.40
N ARG A 100 10.51 -6.85 15.14
CA ARG A 100 11.83 -7.30 14.67
C ARG A 100 12.80 -6.14 14.71
N ILE A 101 13.84 -6.26 15.52
CA ILE A 101 14.84 -5.20 15.71
C ILE A 101 16.20 -5.62 15.16
N VAL A 102 16.98 -4.63 14.75
CA VAL A 102 18.39 -4.77 14.38
C VAL A 102 19.19 -3.82 15.24
N LEU A 103 20.19 -4.33 15.96
CA LEU A 103 21.00 -3.55 16.88
C LEU A 103 22.49 -3.95 16.77
N MET A 104 23.38 -3.05 17.22
CA MET A 104 24.83 -3.24 17.15
C MET A 104 25.41 -4.04 18.34
N GLU A 105 24.56 -4.46 19.27
CA GLU A 105 24.94 -5.20 20.47
C GLU A 105 24.23 -6.58 20.52
N PRO A 106 24.78 -7.58 21.23
CA PRO A 106 24.15 -8.88 21.36
C PRO A 106 22.89 -8.82 22.25
N VAL A 107 21.89 -9.62 21.89
CA VAL A 107 20.69 -9.88 22.70
C VAL A 107 20.56 -11.39 22.86
N ALA A 108 20.29 -11.85 24.08
CA ALA A 108 20.07 -13.25 24.38
C ALA A 108 18.59 -13.61 24.22
N GLU A 109 18.32 -14.84 23.78
CA GLU A 109 16.97 -15.42 23.87
C GLU A 109 16.49 -15.43 25.34
N GLY A 110 15.20 -15.14 25.55
CA GLY A 110 14.58 -14.97 26.85
C GLY A 110 14.84 -13.61 27.51
N GLN A 111 15.73 -12.77 26.96
CA GLN A 111 16.05 -11.48 27.56
C GLN A 111 14.82 -10.54 27.56
N ALA A 112 14.54 -9.95 28.72
CA ALA A 112 13.44 -9.00 28.88
C ALA A 112 13.74 -7.68 28.15
N VAL A 113 12.73 -7.20 27.43
CA VAL A 113 12.78 -5.98 26.63
C VAL A 113 11.55 -5.14 26.92
N ASP A 114 11.73 -3.84 27.12
CA ASP A 114 10.62 -2.90 27.18
C ASP A 114 10.54 -2.17 25.84
N VAL A 115 9.37 -2.24 25.20
CA VAL A 115 9.10 -1.60 23.92
C VAL A 115 8.14 -0.45 24.15
N THR A 116 8.53 0.76 23.77
CA THR A 116 7.67 1.96 23.86
C THR A 116 7.32 2.46 22.48
N ILE A 117 6.04 2.49 22.15
CA ILE A 117 5.52 2.94 20.84
C ILE A 117 4.78 4.25 21.07
N THR A 118 5.21 5.31 20.38
CA THR A 118 4.66 6.66 20.54
C THR A 118 4.13 7.14 19.20
N PRO A 119 2.83 7.02 18.93
CA PRO A 119 2.24 7.63 17.75
C PRO A 119 2.21 9.14 17.88
N GLU A 120 2.35 9.82 16.76
CA GLU A 120 2.30 11.27 16.70
C GLU A 120 0.96 11.79 17.25
N GLY A 121 1.04 12.75 18.18
CA GLY A 121 -0.13 13.35 18.83
C GLY A 121 -0.90 12.44 19.79
N GLN A 122 -0.42 11.22 20.09
CA GLN A 122 -1.10 10.27 21.00
C GLN A 122 -0.19 9.83 22.16
N PRO A 123 -0.76 9.35 23.27
CA PRO A 123 0.01 8.79 24.37
C PRO A 123 0.83 7.56 23.94
N ALA A 124 2.02 7.41 24.53
CA ALA A 124 2.87 6.26 24.32
C ALA A 124 2.25 4.98 24.95
N VAL A 125 2.46 3.85 24.27
CA VAL A 125 2.14 2.51 24.75
C VAL A 125 3.44 1.84 25.17
N VAL A 126 3.52 1.42 26.43
CA VAL A 126 4.69 0.70 26.98
C VAL A 126 4.33 -0.76 27.11
N ILE A 127 5.14 -1.62 26.50
CA ILE A 127 4.88 -3.05 26.34
C ILE A 127 6.05 -3.81 26.94
N LYS A 128 5.76 -4.69 27.90
CA LYS A 128 6.71 -5.71 28.38
C LYS A 128 6.83 -6.79 27.33
N ALA A 129 8.06 -7.15 26.97
CA ALA A 129 8.34 -8.07 25.89
C ALA A 129 9.56 -8.94 26.21
N SER A 130 9.81 -9.97 25.40
CA SER A 130 11.00 -10.81 25.51
C SER A 130 11.57 -11.15 24.15
N CYS A 131 12.89 -11.28 24.09
CA CYS A 131 13.57 -11.78 22.90
C CYS A 131 13.26 -13.27 22.73
N VAL A 132 12.62 -13.66 21.62
CA VAL A 132 12.28 -15.07 21.33
C VAL A 132 13.31 -15.74 20.43
N TRP A 133 14.10 -14.95 19.69
CA TRP A 133 15.26 -15.44 18.95
C TRP A 133 16.19 -14.26 18.64
N ALA A 134 17.48 -14.55 18.50
CA ALA A 134 18.49 -13.58 18.12
C ALA A 134 19.52 -14.23 17.18
N GLN A 135 19.86 -13.54 16.09
CA GLN A 135 20.78 -14.00 15.07
C GLN A 135 21.84 -12.93 14.79
N PRO A 136 23.14 -13.23 15.02
CA PRO A 136 24.23 -12.37 14.61
C PRO A 136 24.32 -12.32 13.07
N ARG A 137 24.50 -11.13 12.50
CA ARG A 137 24.68 -10.90 11.06
C ARG A 137 25.53 -9.66 10.83
N ASP A 138 26.71 -9.83 10.23
CA ASP A 138 27.61 -8.74 9.83
C ASP A 138 27.91 -7.71 10.94
N GLY A 139 28.22 -8.18 12.15
CA GLY A 139 28.50 -7.32 13.31
C GLY A 139 27.27 -6.67 13.95
N LYS A 140 26.07 -7.05 13.50
CA LYS A 140 24.78 -6.68 14.09
C LYS A 140 24.11 -7.91 14.68
N THR A 141 23.10 -7.69 15.51
CA THR A 141 22.17 -8.72 15.94
C THR A 141 20.79 -8.39 15.39
N VAL A 142 20.19 -9.32 14.66
CA VAL A 142 18.78 -9.27 14.30
C VAL A 142 18.03 -10.09 15.34
N ALA A 143 17.03 -9.52 15.99
CA ALA A 143 16.27 -10.19 17.04
C ALA A 143 14.77 -10.06 16.81
N GLY A 144 14.04 -11.14 17.11
CA GLY A 144 12.59 -11.14 17.22
C GLY A 144 12.18 -10.94 18.67
N ILE A 145 11.42 -9.88 18.93
CA ILE A 145 10.93 -9.53 20.25
C ILE A 145 9.43 -9.79 20.29
N ALA A 146 8.98 -10.72 21.12
CA ALA A 146 7.56 -11.02 21.30
C ALA A 146 6.98 -10.16 22.42
N PHE A 147 5.82 -9.55 22.15
CA PHE A 147 5.08 -8.78 23.15
C PHE A 147 4.45 -9.71 24.18
N GLY A 148 4.47 -9.27 25.44
CA GLY A 148 3.69 -9.88 26.50
C GLY A 148 2.20 -9.58 26.35
N ALA A 149 1.43 -9.87 27.40
CA ALA A 149 0.00 -9.57 27.41
C ALA A 149 -0.25 -8.06 27.21
N LEU A 150 -1.01 -7.73 26.17
CA LEU A 150 -1.48 -6.39 25.86
C LEU A 150 -2.89 -6.19 26.42
N ASP A 151 -3.15 -5.01 27.01
CA ASP A 151 -4.53 -4.59 27.28
C ASP A 151 -5.26 -4.23 25.96
N ASP A 152 -6.58 -4.16 26.01
CA ASP A 152 -7.43 -3.92 24.82
C ASP A 152 -7.08 -2.59 24.13
N LYS A 153 -6.68 -1.57 24.90
CA LYS A 153 -6.33 -0.25 24.37
C LYS A 153 -5.00 -0.31 23.61
N ALA A 154 -3.98 -0.91 24.19
CA ALA A 154 -2.68 -1.12 23.59
C ALA A 154 -2.79 -1.98 22.32
N ARG A 155 -3.59 -3.06 22.37
CA ARG A 155 -3.88 -3.91 21.22
C ARG A 155 -4.57 -3.14 20.10
N ALA A 156 -5.63 -2.39 20.40
CA ALA A 156 -6.35 -1.60 19.39
C ALA A 156 -5.47 -0.50 18.78
N GLN A 157 -4.64 0.16 19.59
CA GLN A 157 -3.71 1.19 19.12
C GLN A 157 -2.63 0.57 18.22
N LEU A 158 -2.05 -0.57 18.59
CA LEU A 158 -1.12 -1.33 17.76
C LEU A 158 -1.77 -1.80 16.44
N ALA A 159 -2.95 -2.41 16.50
CA ALA A 159 -3.67 -2.88 15.31
C ALA A 159 -3.95 -1.72 14.35
N LYS A 160 -4.33 -0.55 14.88
CA LYS A 160 -4.53 0.66 14.07
C LYS A 160 -3.25 1.08 13.36
N LEU A 161 -2.11 1.01 14.03
CA LEU A 161 -0.81 1.42 13.47
C LEU A 161 -0.25 0.42 12.47
N THR A 162 -0.51 -0.88 12.68
CA THR A 162 0.27 -1.96 12.04
C THR A 162 -0.53 -2.84 11.10
N GLN A 163 -1.86 -2.82 11.17
CA GLN A 163 -2.70 -3.73 10.40
C GLN A 163 -3.75 -3.01 9.56
N TRP A 164 -4.63 -2.20 10.17
CA TRP A 164 -5.64 -1.48 9.41
C TRP A 164 -6.24 -0.26 10.09
N GLN A 165 -6.81 0.64 9.28
CA GLN A 165 -7.69 1.71 9.71
C GLN A 165 -9.01 1.66 8.95
N VAL A 166 -10.13 1.65 9.67
CA VAL A 166 -11.47 1.74 9.08
C VAL A 166 -11.94 3.20 9.12
N VAL A 167 -12.28 3.74 7.97
CA VAL A 167 -12.84 5.09 7.78
C VAL A 167 -14.24 4.93 7.16
N LYS A 168 -15.25 5.55 7.75
CA LYS A 168 -16.63 5.54 7.22
C LYS A 168 -16.96 6.90 6.63
N ASP A 169 -17.33 6.92 5.35
CA ASP A 169 -17.78 8.12 4.63
C ASP A 169 -19.16 7.86 4.01
N GLY A 170 -20.21 8.32 4.69
CA GLY A 170 -21.59 8.05 4.30
C GLY A 170 -21.89 6.55 4.23
N GLU A 171 -22.23 6.05 3.03
CA GLU A 171 -22.50 4.63 2.76
C GLU A 171 -21.25 3.83 2.31
N ARG A 172 -20.10 4.48 2.15
CA ARG A 172 -18.84 3.83 1.77
C ARG A 172 -18.00 3.57 3.02
N THR A 173 -17.53 2.33 3.17
CA THR A 173 -16.52 1.99 4.17
C THR A 173 -15.17 1.87 3.47
N ARG A 174 -14.20 2.68 3.87
CA ARG A 174 -12.83 2.54 3.42
C ARG A 174 -12.01 1.83 4.49
N VAL A 175 -11.20 0.86 4.08
CA VAL A 175 -10.31 0.12 4.96
C VAL A 175 -8.90 0.28 4.42
N VAL A 176 -8.04 0.97 5.17
CA VAL A 176 -6.62 1.13 4.83
C VAL A 176 -5.86 -0.02 5.45
N LEU A 177 -5.33 -0.92 4.63
CA LEU A 177 -4.57 -2.09 5.04
C LEU A 177 -3.08 -1.77 5.06
N ARG A 178 -2.37 -2.28 6.06
CA ARG A 178 -0.98 -1.91 6.34
C ARG A 178 -0.15 -3.13 6.73
N GLY A 179 1.16 -2.99 6.53
CA GLY A 179 2.16 -3.92 7.02
C GLY A 179 2.11 -5.26 6.30
N ASP A 180 2.49 -6.30 7.04
CA ASP A 180 2.65 -7.64 6.50
C ASP A 180 1.38 -8.48 6.72
N PHE A 181 0.97 -9.18 5.68
CA PHE A 181 -0.07 -10.20 5.79
C PHE A 181 0.59 -11.54 6.06
N THR A 182 0.44 -12.01 7.28
CA THR A 182 0.99 -13.27 7.78
C THR A 182 -0.05 -14.03 8.59
N GLU A 183 0.33 -15.16 9.16
CA GLU A 183 -0.47 -15.91 10.13
C GLU A 183 -0.85 -15.11 11.39
N ALA A 184 -0.13 -14.03 11.69
CA ALA A 184 -0.42 -13.15 12.82
C ALA A 184 -1.49 -12.09 12.47
N THR A 185 -1.87 -11.94 11.21
CA THR A 185 -2.85 -10.95 10.78
C THR A 185 -4.27 -11.43 11.09
N ARG A 186 -5.01 -10.67 11.90
CA ARG A 186 -6.33 -11.03 12.44
C ARG A 186 -7.48 -10.43 11.64
N PHE A 187 -7.60 -10.79 10.35
CA PHE A 187 -8.65 -10.25 9.47
C PHE A 187 -10.08 -10.50 9.97
N ASP A 188 -10.30 -11.50 10.84
CA ASP A 188 -11.58 -11.76 11.48
C ASP A 188 -12.10 -10.55 12.28
N GLU A 189 -11.19 -9.75 12.85
CA GLU A 189 -11.54 -8.53 13.60
C GLU A 189 -12.12 -7.42 12.70
N LEU A 190 -11.90 -7.47 11.38
CA LEU A 190 -12.50 -6.55 10.41
C LEU A 190 -13.96 -6.89 10.08
N LEU A 191 -14.37 -8.16 10.21
CA LEU A 191 -15.69 -8.64 9.77
C LEU A 191 -16.87 -7.79 10.26
N PRO A 192 -16.93 -7.30 11.52
CA PRO A 192 -18.05 -6.47 11.99
C PRO A 192 -18.18 -5.13 11.24
N ALA A 193 -17.09 -4.62 10.67
CA ALA A 193 -17.08 -3.38 9.91
C ALA A 193 -17.34 -3.59 8.41
N MET A 194 -17.33 -4.83 7.92
CA MET A 194 -17.45 -5.18 6.50
C MET A 194 -18.91 -5.25 6.05
N VAL A 195 -19.56 -4.09 5.96
CA VAL A 195 -20.96 -3.94 5.53
C VAL A 195 -21.08 -2.93 4.41
N GLY A 196 -21.99 -3.17 3.45
CA GLY A 196 -22.26 -2.26 2.34
C GLY A 196 -21.17 -2.32 1.27
N ARG A 197 -20.82 -1.17 0.69
CA ARG A 197 -19.70 -1.07 -0.25
C ARG A 197 -18.41 -0.76 0.48
N VAL A 198 -17.37 -1.55 0.19
CA VAL A 198 -16.06 -1.42 0.83
C VAL A 198 -15.00 -1.08 -0.20
N VAL A 199 -14.14 -0.11 0.12
CA VAL A 199 -12.91 0.16 -0.64
C VAL A 199 -11.74 -0.27 0.22
N PHE A 200 -10.96 -1.23 -0.26
CA PHE A 200 -9.73 -1.67 0.36
C PHE A 200 -8.57 -0.86 -0.22
N ASP A 201 -7.94 -0.04 0.61
CA ASP A 201 -6.70 0.64 0.26
C ASP A 201 -5.52 -0.24 0.64
N MET A 202 -4.71 -0.58 -0.35
CA MET A 202 -3.71 -1.64 -0.25
C MET A 202 -2.28 -1.09 -0.35
N ALA A 203 -2.10 0.22 -0.36
CA ALA A 203 -0.80 0.82 -0.66
C ALA A 203 0.25 0.61 0.41
N GLN A 204 -0.19 0.44 1.66
CA GLN A 204 0.70 0.27 2.80
C GLN A 204 0.94 -1.22 3.13
N VAL A 205 0.45 -2.14 2.29
CA VAL A 205 0.74 -3.57 2.42
C VAL A 205 2.15 -3.83 1.91
N THR A 206 3.07 -4.17 2.81
CA THR A 206 4.51 -4.28 2.53
C THR A 206 4.95 -5.69 2.17
N TYR A 207 4.19 -6.70 2.59
CA TYR A 207 4.53 -8.09 2.34
C TYR A 207 3.31 -9.00 2.53
N MET A 208 3.30 -10.13 1.83
CA MET A 208 2.28 -11.17 1.99
C MET A 208 2.96 -12.55 1.89
N ASN A 209 2.81 -13.38 2.92
CA ASN A 209 3.21 -14.79 2.86
C ASN A 209 2.03 -15.69 2.50
N SER A 210 2.28 -16.99 2.29
CA SER A 210 1.26 -17.95 1.88
C SER A 210 0.14 -18.16 2.92
N LEU A 211 0.43 -18.04 4.21
CA LEU A 211 -0.57 -18.15 5.28
C LEU A 211 -1.44 -16.90 5.36
N GLY A 212 -0.84 -15.71 5.25
CA GLY A 212 -1.53 -14.43 5.20
C GLY A 212 -2.44 -14.31 3.98
N VAL A 213 -1.97 -14.75 2.81
CA VAL A 213 -2.81 -14.84 1.60
C VAL A 213 -4.04 -15.71 1.83
N ARG A 214 -3.89 -16.90 2.44
CA ARG A 214 -5.03 -17.79 2.73
C ARG A 214 -6.01 -17.15 3.70
N ALA A 215 -5.50 -16.55 4.78
CA ALA A 215 -6.33 -15.87 5.78
C ALA A 215 -7.09 -14.68 5.16
N TRP A 216 -6.43 -13.92 4.28
CA TRP A 216 -7.05 -12.84 3.52
C TRP A 216 -8.17 -13.33 2.61
N CYS A 217 -7.93 -14.38 1.81
CA CYS A 217 -8.95 -14.96 0.93
C CYS A 217 -10.14 -15.51 1.74
N GLU A 218 -9.88 -16.17 2.88
CA GLU A 218 -10.93 -16.65 3.78
C GLU A 218 -11.77 -15.50 4.34
N PHE A 219 -11.12 -14.43 4.78
CA PHE A 219 -11.79 -13.21 5.23
C PHE A 219 -12.73 -12.64 4.15
N LEU A 220 -12.27 -12.51 2.90
CA LEU A 220 -13.10 -12.00 1.81
C LEU A 220 -14.32 -12.90 1.54
N ARG A 221 -14.17 -14.23 1.69
CA ARG A 221 -15.28 -15.18 1.54
C ARG A 221 -16.30 -15.10 2.68
N GLN A 222 -15.84 -14.85 3.91
CA GLN A 222 -16.71 -14.73 5.08
C GLN A 222 -17.40 -13.36 5.20
N ALA A 223 -16.74 -12.30 4.71
CA ALA A 223 -17.21 -10.94 4.84
C ALA A 223 -18.51 -10.71 4.07
N ARG A 224 -19.55 -10.22 4.75
CA ARG A 224 -20.88 -9.94 4.17
C ARG A 224 -20.92 -8.60 3.44
N ILE A 225 -19.88 -8.34 2.66
CA ILE A 225 -19.73 -7.12 1.87
C ILE A 225 -20.75 -7.18 0.73
N GLN A 226 -21.35 -6.07 0.30
CA GLN A 226 -22.24 -6.07 -0.87
C GLN A 226 -21.42 -6.04 -2.16
N GLY A 227 -20.40 -5.19 -2.21
CA GLY A 227 -19.37 -5.16 -3.25
C GLY A 227 -18.12 -4.48 -2.74
N TYR A 228 -16.96 -4.86 -3.27
CA TYR A 228 -15.70 -4.24 -2.88
C TYR A 228 -14.77 -4.01 -4.06
N GLU A 229 -13.97 -2.96 -3.91
CA GLU A 229 -12.94 -2.56 -4.85
C GLU A 229 -11.62 -2.42 -4.10
N PHE A 230 -10.52 -2.66 -4.82
CA PHE A 230 -9.17 -2.44 -4.33
C PHE A 230 -8.61 -1.19 -4.97
N HIS A 231 -7.97 -0.36 -4.15
CA HIS A 231 -7.34 0.88 -4.56
C HIS A 231 -5.89 0.89 -4.13
N ALA A 232 -5.04 1.43 -5.01
CA ALA A 232 -3.61 1.60 -4.79
C ALA A 232 -2.92 0.30 -4.32
N CYS A 233 -3.23 -0.83 -4.98
CA CYS A 233 -2.60 -2.12 -4.68
C CYS A 233 -1.09 -2.05 -4.73
N SER A 234 -0.42 -2.33 -3.61
CA SER A 234 1.04 -2.39 -3.56
C SER A 234 1.60 -3.50 -4.45
N VAL A 235 2.86 -3.40 -4.84
CA VAL A 235 3.55 -4.43 -5.64
C VAL A 235 3.44 -5.82 -4.99
N PRO A 236 3.66 -6.01 -3.67
CA PRO A 236 3.44 -7.30 -3.01
C PRO A 236 2.03 -7.86 -3.19
N PHE A 237 0.99 -7.02 -3.11
CA PHE A 237 -0.38 -7.46 -3.31
C PHE A 237 -0.64 -7.87 -4.77
N VAL A 238 -0.18 -7.07 -5.73
CA VAL A 238 -0.34 -7.36 -7.16
C VAL A 238 0.33 -8.68 -7.52
N LEU A 239 1.56 -8.92 -7.04
CA LEU A 239 2.26 -10.17 -7.29
C LEU A 239 1.47 -11.38 -6.79
N GLN A 240 0.87 -11.31 -5.59
CA GLN A 240 0.01 -12.39 -5.10
C GLN A 240 -1.28 -12.52 -5.91
N ALA A 241 -1.93 -11.41 -6.25
CA ALA A 241 -3.16 -11.39 -7.03
C ALA A 241 -3.00 -11.98 -8.43
N SER A 242 -1.85 -11.75 -9.06
CA SER A 242 -1.49 -12.30 -10.37
C SER A 242 -1.25 -13.81 -10.36
N MET A 243 -0.91 -14.38 -9.19
CA MET A 243 -0.71 -15.82 -9.03
C MET A 243 -1.95 -16.54 -8.46
N VAL A 244 -2.75 -15.85 -7.63
CA VAL A 244 -3.85 -16.42 -6.86
C VAL A 244 -5.09 -15.54 -7.01
N LYS A 245 -6.02 -15.97 -7.89
CA LYS A 245 -7.26 -15.23 -8.21
C LYS A 245 -8.12 -14.90 -6.98
N ASP A 246 -8.17 -15.82 -6.02
CA ASP A 246 -8.90 -15.66 -4.75
C ASP A 246 -8.46 -14.44 -3.93
N VAL A 247 -7.25 -13.89 -4.16
CA VAL A 247 -6.76 -12.68 -3.50
C VAL A 247 -7.65 -11.47 -3.82
N ILE A 248 -8.17 -11.41 -5.05
CA ILE A 248 -9.17 -10.40 -5.45
C ILE A 248 -10.58 -10.93 -5.16
N GLY A 249 -10.81 -12.23 -5.35
CA GLY A 249 -12.13 -12.85 -5.21
C GLY A 249 -13.11 -12.24 -6.22
N ARG A 250 -14.26 -11.76 -5.73
CA ARG A 250 -15.29 -11.11 -6.57
C ARG A 250 -15.15 -9.58 -6.66
N GLY A 251 -14.06 -9.03 -6.14
CA GLY A 251 -13.80 -7.59 -6.15
C GLY A 251 -13.27 -7.12 -7.50
N THR A 252 -12.86 -5.85 -7.55
CA THR A 252 -12.18 -5.29 -8.72
C THR A 252 -11.02 -4.43 -8.28
N VAL A 253 -9.86 -4.60 -8.92
CA VAL A 253 -8.71 -3.71 -8.72
C VAL A 253 -8.90 -2.47 -9.59
N THR A 254 -8.96 -1.30 -8.99
CA THR A 254 -9.14 -0.02 -9.69
C THR A 254 -7.81 0.61 -10.06
N SER A 255 -6.83 0.56 -9.15
CA SER A 255 -5.48 1.05 -9.35
C SER A 255 -4.46 0.23 -8.56
N PHE A 256 -3.22 0.24 -9.03
CA PHE A 256 -2.14 -0.58 -8.49
C PHE A 256 -0.77 0.00 -8.80
N PHE A 257 0.19 -0.18 -7.90
CA PHE A 257 1.59 0.17 -8.11
C PHE A 257 2.26 -0.87 -8.98
N ALA A 258 3.13 -0.43 -9.87
CA ALA A 258 3.94 -1.26 -10.76
C ALA A 258 5.41 -0.82 -10.66
N PRO A 259 6.38 -1.75 -10.67
CA PRO A 259 7.80 -1.43 -10.59
C PRO A 259 8.32 -0.91 -11.93
N PHE A 260 9.20 0.07 -11.86
CA PHE A 260 9.85 0.68 -13.01
C PHE A 260 11.34 0.91 -12.75
N HIS A 261 12.16 0.73 -13.78
CA HIS A 261 13.61 0.88 -13.75
C HIS A 261 14.10 1.79 -14.87
N CYS A 262 15.05 2.68 -14.55
CA CYS A 262 15.69 3.54 -15.54
C CYS A 262 17.00 2.91 -16.04
N LEU A 263 17.03 2.51 -17.30
CA LEU A 263 18.21 1.95 -17.96
C LEU A 263 19.42 2.92 -18.03
N SER A 264 19.20 4.23 -17.84
CA SER A 264 20.26 5.24 -17.98
C SER A 264 20.96 5.60 -16.67
N CYS A 265 20.26 5.56 -15.53
CA CYS A 265 20.81 6.01 -14.24
C CYS A 265 20.53 5.06 -13.07
N ASP A 266 19.99 3.87 -13.35
CA ASP A 266 19.69 2.82 -12.37
C ASP A 266 18.65 3.22 -11.31
N HIS A 267 17.95 4.34 -11.52
CA HIS A 267 16.86 4.77 -10.66
C HIS A 267 15.68 3.79 -10.77
N GLN A 268 15.21 3.32 -9.62
CA GLN A 268 14.00 2.51 -9.50
C GLN A 268 12.92 3.29 -8.78
N GLU A 269 11.68 3.12 -9.23
CA GLU A 269 10.51 3.69 -8.58
C GLU A 269 9.25 2.86 -8.88
N GLU A 270 8.26 2.99 -8.01
CA GLU A 270 6.93 2.44 -8.27
C GLU A 270 6.04 3.53 -8.88
N ARG A 271 5.21 3.16 -9.85
CA ARG A 271 4.21 4.04 -10.47
C ARG A 271 2.82 3.50 -10.24
N LEU A 272 1.92 4.37 -9.80
CA LEU A 272 0.50 4.05 -9.70
C LEU A 272 -0.09 3.99 -11.12
N LEU A 273 -0.71 2.88 -11.45
CA LEU A 273 -1.37 2.61 -12.72
C LEU A 273 -2.87 2.38 -12.50
N GLN A 274 -3.67 2.81 -13.48
CA GLN A 274 -5.12 2.58 -13.48
C GLN A 274 -5.44 1.31 -14.28
N SER A 275 -6.19 0.38 -13.68
CA SER A 275 -6.59 -0.87 -14.35
C SER A 275 -7.30 -0.62 -15.68
N ALA A 276 -8.17 0.39 -15.73
CA ALA A 276 -8.86 0.77 -16.96
C ALA A 276 -7.91 1.25 -18.07
N ALA A 277 -6.80 1.90 -17.73
CA ALA A 277 -5.80 2.35 -18.71
C ALA A 277 -5.07 1.15 -19.31
N ILE A 278 -4.65 0.21 -18.45
CA ILE A 278 -3.92 -0.99 -18.83
C ILE A 278 -4.79 -1.93 -19.66
N LEU A 279 -6.07 -2.08 -19.31
CA LEU A 279 -7.03 -2.80 -20.14
C LEU A 279 -7.24 -2.14 -21.50
N ALA A 280 -7.30 -0.80 -21.55
CA ALA A 280 -7.44 -0.06 -22.81
C ALA A 280 -6.18 -0.08 -23.70
N SER A 281 -5.01 -0.32 -23.12
CA SER A 281 -3.74 -0.52 -23.84
C SER A 281 -3.45 -1.99 -24.17
N ASN A 282 -4.46 -2.88 -24.08
CA ASN A 282 -4.27 -4.32 -24.31
C ASN A 282 -3.15 -4.93 -23.45
N LEU A 283 -3.10 -4.53 -22.18
CA LEU A 283 -2.11 -4.94 -21.18
C LEU A 283 -0.66 -4.51 -21.49
N GLU A 284 -0.47 -3.53 -22.39
CA GLU A 284 0.84 -2.92 -22.58
C GLU A 284 1.15 -1.92 -21.46
N PRO A 285 2.32 -2.00 -20.80
CA PRO A 285 2.71 -1.05 -19.77
C PRO A 285 3.02 0.33 -20.39
N PRO A 286 2.69 1.43 -19.70
CA PRO A 286 3.09 2.76 -20.15
C PRO A 286 4.60 2.98 -20.05
N VAL A 287 5.14 3.87 -20.87
CA VAL A 287 6.54 4.32 -20.78
C VAL A 287 6.59 5.69 -20.14
N PHE A 288 7.44 5.85 -19.13
CA PHE A 288 7.63 7.13 -18.44
C PHE A 288 9.03 7.70 -18.70
N LYS A 289 9.21 8.97 -18.32
CA LYS A 289 10.54 9.59 -18.26
C LYS A 289 11.05 9.54 -16.82
N CYS A 290 12.31 9.18 -16.66
CA CYS A 290 12.98 9.15 -15.38
C CYS A 290 13.04 10.58 -14.79
N PRO A 291 12.59 10.80 -13.55
CA PRO A 291 12.64 12.11 -12.91
C PRO A 291 14.07 12.57 -12.60
N ASN A 292 15.03 11.64 -12.51
CA ASN A 292 16.42 11.94 -12.14
C ASN A 292 17.28 12.37 -13.34
N CYS A 293 17.16 11.66 -14.47
CA CYS A 293 18.02 11.90 -15.64
C CYS A 293 17.26 12.22 -16.95
N GLY A 294 15.92 12.12 -16.96
CA GLY A 294 15.10 12.30 -18.15
C GLY A 294 15.13 11.13 -19.16
N GLY A 295 15.91 10.08 -18.89
CA GLY A 295 15.98 8.86 -19.70
C GLY A 295 14.67 8.05 -19.68
N ALA A 296 14.62 6.97 -20.45
CA ALA A 296 13.46 6.06 -20.43
C ALA A 296 13.37 5.36 -19.07
N LEU A 297 12.17 5.37 -18.51
CA LEU A 297 11.80 4.59 -17.35
C LEU A 297 10.89 3.46 -17.85
N GLU A 298 11.40 2.24 -17.79
CA GLU A 298 10.79 1.04 -18.36
C GLU A 298 10.19 0.17 -17.26
N PHE A 299 9.13 -0.55 -17.60
CA PHE A 299 8.45 -1.45 -16.69
C PHE A 299 9.37 -2.61 -16.31
N ASP A 300 9.54 -2.87 -15.01
CA ASP A 300 10.53 -3.80 -14.47
C ASP A 300 9.88 -5.13 -14.03
N ASP A 301 9.04 -5.70 -14.89
CA ASP A 301 8.48 -7.06 -14.76
C ASP A 301 8.02 -7.57 -16.15
N LEU A 302 7.48 -8.78 -16.21
CA LEU A 302 6.86 -9.36 -17.40
C LEU A 302 5.35 -9.00 -17.44
N PRO A 303 4.88 -8.19 -18.41
CA PRO A 303 3.50 -7.72 -18.45
C PRO A 303 2.45 -8.84 -18.38
N GLU A 304 2.69 -9.97 -19.06
CA GLU A 304 1.76 -11.10 -19.10
C GLU A 304 1.59 -11.76 -17.74
N ARG A 305 2.64 -11.71 -16.90
CA ARG A 305 2.61 -12.25 -15.54
C ARG A 305 2.09 -11.22 -14.57
N TYR A 306 2.57 -9.98 -14.66
CA TYR A 306 2.25 -8.95 -13.69
C TYR A 306 0.79 -8.47 -13.81
N PHE A 307 0.26 -8.37 -15.03
CA PHE A 307 -1.13 -7.95 -15.28
C PHE A 307 -2.13 -9.11 -15.36
N ALA A 308 -1.72 -10.35 -15.08
CA ALA A 308 -2.59 -11.52 -15.15
C ALA A 308 -3.87 -11.37 -14.32
N PHE A 309 -3.81 -10.63 -13.21
CA PHE A 309 -4.97 -10.34 -12.34
C PHE A 309 -6.06 -9.46 -12.99
N LEU A 310 -5.74 -8.75 -14.09
CA LEU A 310 -6.71 -7.94 -14.86
C LEU A 310 -7.47 -8.75 -15.90
N GLN A 311 -7.00 -9.96 -16.20
CA GLN A 311 -7.66 -10.84 -17.16
C GLN A 311 -8.82 -11.54 -16.45
N ALA A 312 -10.04 -11.29 -16.91
CA ALA A 312 -11.15 -12.16 -16.57
C ALA A 312 -10.92 -13.51 -17.26
N ASP A 313 -11.07 -14.62 -16.53
CA ASP A 313 -11.41 -15.84 -17.23
C ASP A 313 -12.81 -15.61 -17.81
N ASP A 314 -12.96 -15.76 -19.13
CA ASP A 314 -14.28 -16.06 -19.65
C ASP A 314 -14.76 -17.32 -18.91
N PRO A 315 -15.92 -17.29 -18.24
CA PRO A 315 -16.47 -18.50 -17.67
C PRO A 315 -16.75 -19.47 -18.82
N GLU A 316 -16.07 -20.62 -18.82
CA GLU A 316 -16.49 -21.80 -19.60
C GLU A 316 -17.92 -22.23 -19.26
#